data_AF-A0A257JMN0-F1
#
_entry.id   AF-A0A257JMN0-F1
#
_cell.length_a   1.000
_cell.length_b   1.000
_cell.length_c   1.000
_cell.angle_alpha   90.00
_cell.angle_beta   90.00
_cell.angle_gamma   90.00
#
_symmetry.space_group_name_H-M   'P 1'
#
loop_
_entity.id
_entity.type
_entity.pdbx_description
1 polymer ?
#
loop_
_entity_poly.entity_id
_entity_poly.type
_entity_poly.pdbx_seq_one_letter_code
_entity_poly.pdbx_strand_id
1 'polypeptide(L)' 'MDIRKLQRAIVDGLEDVKAQDILVFNTEHLSPLFERVIVASGTSNRQTKALASGVR' A
#
# COMPACT_ATOMS: atom_id res chain seq x y z
N MET A 1 3.85 -16.75 -0.39
CA MET A 1 2.75 -16.02 -1.06
C MET A 1 3.38 -15.24 -2.19
N ASP A 2 2.86 -15.30 -3.41
CA ASP A 2 3.42 -14.51 -4.54
C ASP A 2 3.33 -13.03 -4.18
N ILE A 3 4.46 -12.31 -4.22
CA ILE A 3 4.54 -10.87 -3.88
C ILE A 3 3.52 -10.04 -4.67
N ARG A 4 3.15 -10.48 -5.89
CA ARG A 4 2.10 -9.84 -6.72
C ARG A 4 0.70 -10.00 -6.14
N LYS A 5 0.41 -11.13 -5.49
CA LYS A 5 -0.86 -11.33 -4.78
C LYS A 5 -0.94 -10.42 -3.55
N LEU A 6 0.19 -10.29 -2.84
CA LEU A 6 0.29 -9.45 -1.64
C LEU A 6 0.17 -7.96 -1.99
N GLN A 7 0.85 -7.52 -3.06
CA GLN A 7 0.67 -6.18 -3.62
C GLN A 7 -0.79 -5.89 -3.96
N ARG A 8 -1.45 -6.81 -4.67
CA ARG A 8 -2.84 -6.60 -5.08
C ARG A 8 -3.78 -6.49 -3.89
N ALA A 9 -3.64 -7.37 -2.90
CA ALA A 9 -4.43 -7.29 -1.67
C ALA A 9 -4.26 -5.95 -0.94
N ILE A 10 -3.03 -5.41 -0.88
CA ILE A 10 -2.78 -4.10 -0.26
C ILE A 10 -3.41 -2.97 -1.10
N VAL A 11 -3.25 -2.98 -2.42
CA VAL A 11 -3.84 -1.96 -3.30
C VAL A 11 -5.37 -1.98 -3.20
N ASP A 12 -5.98 -3.16 -3.25
CA ASP A 12 -7.44 -3.33 -3.13
C ASP A 12 -7.94 -2.75 -1.79
N GLY A 13 -7.24 -3.04 -0.67
CA GLY A 13 -7.59 -2.47 0.64
C GLY A 13 -7.43 -0.94 0.74
N LEU A 14 -6.47 -0.35 0.03
CA LEU A 14 -6.31 1.11 -0.05
C LEU A 14 -7.42 1.75 -0.90
N GLU A 15 -7.82 1.09 -2.00
CA GLU A 15 -8.91 1.55 -2.88
C GLU A 15 -10.29 1.49 -2.22
N ASP A 16 -10.52 0.50 -1.35
CA ASP A 16 -11.76 0.38 -0.56
C ASP A 16 -11.98 1.58 0.36
N VAL A 17 -10.91 2.14 0.93
CA VAL A 17 -10.94 3.32 1.80
C VAL A 17 -10.77 4.63 1.01
N LYS A 18 -10.75 4.56 -0.33
CA LYS A 18 -10.61 5.71 -1.23
C LYS A 18 -9.34 6.52 -0.99
N ALA A 19 -8.20 5.82 -0.85
CA ALA A 19 -6.90 6.47 -0.85
C ALA A 19 -6.67 7.26 -2.14
N GLN A 20 -5.88 8.34 -2.02
CA GLN A 20 -5.41 9.13 -3.15
C GLN A 20 -3.95 8.79 -3.46
N ASP A 21 -3.50 9.10 -4.68
CA ASP A 21 -2.11 8.99 -5.10
C ASP A 21 -1.43 7.66 -4.75
N ILE A 22 -2.13 6.53 -4.99
CA ILE A 22 -1.58 5.20 -4.75
C ILE A 22 -0.46 4.93 -5.77
N LEU A 23 0.77 4.84 -5.29
CA LEU A 23 1.97 4.58 -6.07
C LEU A 23 2.64 3.30 -5.59
N VAL A 24 3.05 2.45 -6.53
CA VAL A 24 3.76 1.21 -6.24
C VAL A 24 5.16 1.28 -6.83
N PHE A 25 6.17 1.07 -5.97
CA PHE A 25 7.57 1.06 -6.34
C PHE A 25 8.13 -0.36 -6.22
N ASN A 26 8.85 -0.79 -7.25
CA ASN A 26 9.70 -1.97 -7.19
C ASN A 26 11.07 -1.55 -6.65
N THR A 27 11.42 -2.03 -5.46
CA THR A 27 12.68 -1.72 -4.77
C THR A 27 13.60 -2.93 -4.63
N GLU A 28 13.28 -4.05 -5.29
CA GLU A 28 14.08 -5.29 -5.26
C GLU A 28 15.56 -5.04 -5.59
N HIS A 29 15.85 -4.09 -6.49
CA HIS A 29 17.20 -3.75 -6.90
C HIS A 29 17.91 -2.72 -5.99
N LEU A 30 17.19 -2.10 -5.06
CA LEU A 30 17.71 -1.03 -4.20
C LEU A 30 18.08 -1.50 -2.81
N SER A 31 17.34 -2.47 -2.26
CA SER A 31 17.57 -2.97 -0.90
C SER A 31 17.07 -4.40 -0.73
N PRO A 32 17.79 -5.26 0.01
CA PRO A 32 17.31 -6.59 0.34
C PRO A 32 16.25 -6.61 1.46
N LEU A 33 15.94 -5.45 2.08
CA LEU A 33 15.01 -5.39 3.21
C LEU A 33 13.54 -5.55 2.78
N PHE A 34 13.19 -5.12 1.57
CA PHE A 34 11.83 -5.19 1.05
C PHE A 34 11.80 -5.10 -0.48
N GLU A 35 10.94 -5.91 -1.10
CA GLU A 35 10.78 -6.01 -2.56
C GLU A 35 9.89 -4.89 -3.12
N ARG A 36 8.88 -4.46 -2.36
CA ARG A 36 7.90 -3.46 -2.80
C ARG A 36 7.62 -2.41 -1.73
N VAL A 37 7.49 -1.18 -2.19
CA VAL A 37 7.04 -0.04 -1.39
C VAL A 37 5.77 0.51 -2.03
N ILE A 38 4.73 0.72 -1.21
CA ILE A 38 3.47 1.30 -1.64
C ILE A 38 3.28 2.61 -0.86
N VAL A 39 3.03 3.70 -1.58
CA VAL A 39 2.76 5.02 -1.01
C VAL A 39 1.33 5.40 -1.36
N ALA A 40 0.59 5.92 -0.40
CA ALA A 40 -0.79 6.38 -0.60
C ALA A 40 -1.11 7.54 0.32
N SER A 41 -1.98 8.43 -0.13
CA SER A 41 -2.39 9.65 0.57
C SER A 41 -3.79 9.49 1.19
N GLY A 42 -3.92 9.87 2.45
CA GLY A 42 -5.21 10.08 3.12
C GLY A 42 -5.49 11.57 3.24
N THR A 43 -6.73 11.98 3.02
CA THR A 43 -7.18 13.38 3.09
C THR A 43 -7.43 13.86 4.53
N SER A 44 -7.45 12.95 5.52
CA SER A 44 -7.64 13.28 6.93
C SER A 44 -7.00 12.24 7.84
N ASN A 45 -6.69 12.62 9.08
CA ASN A 45 -6.13 11.71 10.09
C ASN A 45 -7.00 10.46 10.35
N ARG A 46 -8.33 10.62 10.29
CA ARG A 46 -9.26 9.48 10.43
C ARG A 46 -9.13 8.53 9.25
N GLN A 47 -9.05 9.05 8.03
CA GLN A 47 -8.86 8.25 6.84
C GLN A 47 -7.50 7.54 6.84
N THR A 48 -6.42 8.24 7.21
CA THR A 48 -5.08 7.62 7.31
C THR A 48 -5.05 6.47 8.30
N LYS A 49 -5.77 6.58 9.43
CA LYS A 49 -5.92 5.48 10.38
C LYS A 49 -6.74 4.32 9.80
N ALA A 50 -7.82 4.61 9.06
CA ALA A 50 -8.63 3.60 8.40
C ALA A 50 -7.83 2.86 7.32
N LEU A 51 -7.01 3.57 6.54
CA LEU A 51 -6.08 3.01 5.56
C LEU A 51 -5.11 2.02 6.22
N ALA A 52 -4.45 2.44 7.30
CA ALA A 52 -3.53 1.58 8.05
C ALA A 52 -4.21 0.33 8.63
N SER A 53 -5.49 0.42 9.02
CA SER A 53 -6.25 -0.73 9.50
C SER A 53 -6.76 -1.66 8.40
N GLY A 54 -6.96 -1.16 7.18
CA GLY A 54 -7.47 -1.93 6.05
C GLY A 54 -6.41 -2.79 5.35
N VAL A 55 -5.13 -2.43 5.48
CA VAL A 55 -3.98 -3.13 4.86
C VAL A 55 -3.27 -4.11 5.79
N ARG A 56 -3.97 -4.61 6.81
CA ARG A 56 -3.40 -5.37 7.92
C ARG A 56 -3.20 -6.85 7.62
#